data_AF-A0A2V6ZT26-F1
#
_entry.id   AF-A0A2V6ZT26-F1
#
_cell.length_a   1.000
_cell.length_b   1.000
_cell.length_c   1.000
_cell.angle_alpha   90.00
_cell.angle_beta   90.00
_cell.angle_gamma   90.00
#
_symmetry.space_group_name_H-M   'P 1'
#
loop_
_entity.id
_entity.type
_entity.pdbx_description
1 polymer ?
#
loop_
_entity_poly.entity_id
_entity_poly.type
_entity_poly.pdbx_seq_one_letter_code
_entity_poly.pdbx_strand_id
1 'polypeptide(L)' 'FLRAVRTGRIAARALVKNAGRTLGLIECDVLDADGKLVAHAVSTCMILRAAPAEGR' A
#
# COMPACT_ATOMS: atom_id res chain seq x y z
N PHE A 1 -11.50 -7.82 -3.09
CA PHE A 1 -11.41 -8.89 -2.07
C PHE A 1 -11.65 -10.24 -2.73
N LEU A 2 -10.97 -11.30 -2.27
CA LEU A 2 -11.06 -12.64 -2.88
C LEU A 2 -11.63 -13.69 -1.91
N ARG A 3 -11.28 -13.61 -0.62
CA ARG A 3 -11.82 -14.48 0.43
C ARG A 3 -11.86 -13.77 1.78
N ALA A 4 -12.75 -14.22 2.65
CA ALA A 4 -12.85 -13.69 4.00
C ALA A 4 -11.78 -14.31 4.92
N VAL A 5 -11.17 -13.48 5.76
CA VAL A 5 -10.38 -13.89 6.92
C VAL A 5 -11.15 -13.46 8.15
N ARG A 6 -11.53 -14.41 9.01
CA ARG A 6 -12.29 -14.13 10.25
C ARG A 6 -11.40 -14.08 11.48
N THR A 7 -10.35 -14.89 11.50
CA THR A 7 -9.36 -15.01 12.57
C THR A 7 -7.98 -15.25 11.96
N GLY A 8 -6.92 -14.98 12.74
CA GLY A 8 -5.53 -15.19 12.33
C GLY A 8 -4.83 -13.91 11.84
N ARG A 9 -3.53 -14.05 11.54
CA ARG A 9 -2.68 -12.94 11.07
C ARG A 9 -2.76 -12.84 9.54
N ILE A 10 -2.77 -11.60 9.07
CA ILE A 10 -2.55 -11.26 7.67
C ILE A 10 -1.26 -10.47 7.51
N ALA A 11 -0.64 -10.58 6.34
CA ALA A 11 0.51 -9.80 5.94
C ALA A 11 0.20 -9.08 4.63
N ALA A 12 0.55 -7.80 4.55
CA ALA A 12 0.43 -7.00 3.33
C ALA A 12 1.83 -6.76 2.74
N ARG A 13 1.98 -7.00 1.45
CA ARG A 13 3.19 -6.70 0.68
C ARG A 13 2.81 -5.79 -0.47
N ALA A 14 3.45 -4.64 -0.54
CA ALA A 14 3.15 -3.62 -1.52
C ALA A 14 4.35 -3.30 -2.40
N LEU A 15 4.07 -2.98 -3.65
CA LEU A 15 5.03 -2.50 -4.65
C LEU A 15 4.57 -1.14 -5.16
N VAL A 16 5.50 -0.19 -5.20
CA VAL A 16 5.26 1.09 -5.88
C VAL A 16 5.39 0.84 -7.38
N LYS A 17 4.29 0.96 -8.10
CA LYS A 17 4.23 0.76 -9.56
C LYS A 17 4.60 2.01 -10.32
N ASN A 18 4.28 3.17 -9.76
CA ASN A 18 4.69 4.47 -10.29
C ASN A 18 4.92 5.44 -9.12
N ALA A 19 6.02 6.18 -9.15
CA ALA A 19 6.33 7.25 -8.21
C ALA A 19 6.50 8.58 -8.97
N GLY A 20 5.37 9.27 -9.18
CA GLY A 20 5.36 10.57 -9.84
C GLY A 20 5.79 11.71 -8.91
N ARG A 21 5.66 12.93 -9.41
CA ARG A 21 6.07 14.14 -8.68
C ARG A 21 5.19 14.48 -7.47
N THR A 22 3.90 14.12 -7.54
CA THR A 22 2.85 14.46 -6.57
C THR A 22 1.96 13.28 -6.21
N LEU A 23 1.90 12.25 -7.05
CA LEU A 23 1.10 11.04 -6.86
C LEU A 23 1.97 9.80 -7.04
N GLY A 24 1.71 8.76 -6.25
CA GLY A 24 2.26 7.43 -6.41
C GLY A 24 1.14 6.40 -6.61
N LEU A 25 1.38 5.42 -7.48
CA LEU A 25 0.51 4.26 -7.67
C LEU A 25 1.14 3.06 -6.98
N ILE A 26 0.39 2.43 -6.09
CA ILE A 26 0.82 1.28 -5.30
C ILE A 26 -0.12 0.11 -5.57
N GLU A 27 0.47 -1.07 -5.83
CA GLU A 27 -0.22 -2.35 -5.81
C GLU A 27 0.15 -3.08 -4.52
N CYS A 28 -0.84 -3.70 -3.87
CA CYS A 28 -0.65 -4.41 -2.62
C CYS A 28 -1.39 -5.75 -2.62
N ASP A 29 -0.65 -6.80 -2.31
CA ASP A 29 -1.19 -8.11 -2.04
C ASP A 29 -1.31 -8.33 -0.54
N VAL A 30 -2.47 -8.82 -0.11
CA VAL A 30 -2.72 -9.21 1.27
C VAL A 30 -2.79 -10.73 1.32
N LEU A 31 -1.97 -11.35 2.16
CA LEU A 31 -1.81 -12.79 2.32
C LEU A 31 -2.24 -13.22 3.73
N ASP A 32 -2.78 -14.43 3.89
CA ASP A 32 -2.91 -15.04 5.23
C ASP A 32 -1.61 -15.72 5.69
N ALA A 33 -1.65 -16.38 6.84
CA ALA A 33 -0.53 -17.11 7.41
C ALA A 33 -0.02 -18.27 6.53
N ASP A 34 -0.88 -18.85 5.68
CA ASP A 34 -0.50 -19.91 4.73
C ASP A 34 0.06 -19.34 3.41
N GLY A 35 0.19 -18.01 3.30
CA GLY A 35 0.68 -17.34 2.10
C GLY A 35 -0.36 -17.25 0.97
N LYS A 36 -1.63 -17.58 1.22
CA LYS A 36 -2.70 -17.52 0.22
C LYS A 36 -3.20 -16.07 0.08
N LEU A 37 -3.46 -15.62 -1.15
CA LEU A 37 -3.99 -14.28 -1.42
C LEU A 37 -5.43 -14.12 -0.88
N VAL A 38 -5.68 -13.07 -0.09
CA VAL A 38 -7.02 -12.75 0.47
C VAL A 38 -7.65 -11.54 -0.19
N ALA A 39 -6.82 -10.58 -0.58
CA ALA A 39 -7.22 -9.37 -1.26
C ALA A 39 -6.05 -8.81 -2.07
N HIS A 40 -6.40 -8.13 -3.16
CA HIS A 40 -5.51 -7.25 -3.89
C HIS A 40 -6.08 -5.83 -3.79
N ALA A 41 -5.22 -4.85 -3.58
CA ALA A 41 -5.57 -3.45 -3.48
C ALA A 41 -4.67 -2.60 -4.36
N VAL A 42 -5.26 -1.57 -4.98
CA VAL A 42 -4.55 -0.53 -5.70
C VAL A 42 -4.86 0.79 -5.02
N SER A 43 -3.82 1.58 -4.75
CA SER A 43 -3.98 2.90 -4.14
C SER A 43 -3.22 3.95 -4.92
N THR A 44 -3.87 5.10 -5.12
CA THR A 44 -3.21 6.33 -5.56
C THR A 44 -2.94 7.18 -4.32
N CYS A 45 -1.68 7.39 -3.99
CA CYS A 45 -1.25 8.10 -2.78
C CYS A 45 -0.65 9.45 -3.14
N MET A 46 -0.92 10.49 -2.35
CA MET A 46 -0.23 11.77 -2.48
C MET A 46 1.17 11.69 -1.90
N ILE A 47 2.16 12.20 -2.64
CA ILE A 47 3.54 12.36 -2.17
C ILE A 47 3.65 13.78 -1.62
N LEU A 48 3.59 13.91 -0.30
CA LEU A 48 3.73 15.18 0.39
C LEU A 48 5.19 15.62 0.38
N ARG A 49 5.41 16.89 0.05
CA ARG A 49 6.71 17.53 0.15
C ARG A 49 6.86 18.11 1.54
N ALA A 50 8.08 18.12 2.07
CA ALA A 50 8.36 18.87 3.28
C ALA A 50 7.93 20.33 3.07
N ALA A 51 7.26 20.91 4.07
CA ALA A 51 7.02 22.34 4.09
C ALA A 51 8.38 23.06 4.00
N PRO A 52 8.45 24.22 3.35
CA PRO A 52 9.66 25.04 3.39
C PRO A 52 10.07 25.21 4.85
N ALA A 53 11.34 24.96 5.18
CA ALA A 53 11.86 25.36 6.48
C ALA A 53 11.67 26.88 6.60
N GLU A 54 11.05 27.35 7.69
CA GLU A 54 11.03 28.77 8.00
C GLU A 54 12.46 29.29 7.95
N GLY A 55 12.67 30.35 7.16
CA GLY A 55 13.96 30.80 6.71
C GLY A 55 14.97 30.98 7.84
N ARG A 56 16.21 30.58 7.59
CA ARG A 56 17.39 31.08 8.31
C ARG A 56 17.73 32.47 7.79
#